data_AF-A0A846NN47-F1
#
_entry.id   AF-A0A846NN47-F1
#
_cell.length_a   1.000
_cell.length_b   1.000
_cell.length_c   1.000
_cell.angle_alpha   90.00
_cell.angle_beta   90.00
_cell.angle_gamma   90.00
#
_symmetry.space_group_name_H-M   'P 1'
#
loop_
_entity.id
_entity.type
_entity.pdbx_description
1 polymer ?
#
loop_
_entity_poly.entity_id
_entity_poly.type
_entity_poly.pdbx_seq_one_letter_code
_entity_poly.pdbx_strand_id
1 'polypeptide(L)'
;MKECRNIKACREIRRKNWGEISVGIHNLTLKTYAKYQECVLRFYVAIGKLTKTPLLGPLIRILGNWYGKNLHKAYLLTHEEAVEIVDACNSIAVGSCSCRKVFQNCDSPIETDMVIGVGRDIFSEVEKREYRVVSKEEAREILEKCRLRGLVHRLSRCKKDFYAICNCCRCCCVPTRLARIYEIKNALVRDQYVVHKVKNSLL
;
A
#
# COMPACT_ATOMS: atom_id res chain seq x y z
N MET A 1 26.29 -26.41 -15.60
CA MET A 1 25.83 -26.08 -16.96
C MET A 1 25.62 -27.37 -17.74
N LYS A 2 24.44 -27.98 -17.69
CA LYS A 2 24.07 -29.09 -18.58
C LYS A 2 22.66 -28.84 -19.12
N GLU A 3 22.63 -28.74 -20.45
CA GLU A 3 21.52 -28.92 -21.38
C GLU A 3 20.26 -28.06 -21.24
N CYS A 4 20.15 -27.10 -22.16
CA CYS A 4 18.89 -26.49 -22.56
C CYS A 4 18.77 -26.60 -24.10
N ARG A 5 18.35 -27.76 -24.61
CA ARG A 5 18.26 -28.06 -26.06
C ARG A 5 17.00 -27.51 -26.75
N ASN A 6 16.16 -26.72 -26.06
CA ASN A 6 14.93 -26.19 -26.63
C ASN A 6 14.75 -24.70 -26.29
N ILE A 7 14.67 -23.84 -27.31
CA ILE A 7 14.53 -22.39 -27.19
C ILE A 7 13.27 -22.01 -26.38
N LYS A 8 12.18 -22.78 -26.50
CA LYS A 8 10.96 -22.56 -25.68
C LYS A 8 11.21 -22.84 -24.20
N ALA A 9 11.83 -23.97 -23.88
CA ALA A 9 12.17 -24.34 -22.50
C ALA A 9 13.17 -23.33 -21.88
N CYS A 10 14.14 -22.84 -22.66
CA CYS A 10 15.07 -21.82 -22.20
C CYS A 10 14.38 -20.47 -21.95
N ARG A 11 13.41 -20.07 -22.78
CA ARG A 11 12.58 -18.86 -22.53
C ARG A 11 11.72 -19.01 -21.29
N GLU A 12 11.20 -20.20 -21.04
CA GLU A 12 10.34 -20.50 -19.90
C GLU A 12 11.11 -20.57 -18.58
N ILE A 13 12.31 -21.18 -18.58
CA ILE A 13 13.26 -21.16 -17.45
C ILE A 13 13.76 -19.74 -17.20
N ARG A 14 14.11 -18.97 -18.24
CA ARG A 14 14.42 -17.54 -18.07
C ARG A 14 13.22 -16.81 -17.47
N ARG A 15 12.00 -17.01 -17.98
CA ARG A 15 10.79 -16.33 -17.48
C ARG A 15 10.47 -16.69 -16.03
N LYS A 16 10.67 -17.94 -15.61
CA LYS A 16 10.58 -18.39 -14.21
C LYS A 16 11.68 -17.77 -13.34
N ASN A 17 12.94 -17.81 -13.77
CA ASN A 17 14.06 -17.21 -13.03
C ASN A 17 13.93 -15.68 -12.95
N TRP A 18 13.50 -15.00 -14.01
CA TRP A 18 13.16 -13.57 -14.00
C TRP A 18 11.94 -13.29 -13.12
N GLY A 19 10.97 -14.21 -13.07
CA GLY A 19 9.84 -14.20 -12.14
C GLY A 19 10.31 -14.22 -10.69
N GLU A 20 11.10 -15.21 -10.30
CA GLU A 20 11.65 -15.37 -8.95
C GLU A 20 12.58 -14.22 -8.54
N ILE A 21 13.48 -13.76 -9.44
CA ILE A 21 14.34 -12.60 -9.21
C ILE A 21 13.49 -11.32 -9.05
N SER A 22 12.43 -11.17 -9.86
CA SER A 22 11.53 -10.02 -9.75
C SER A 22 10.76 -10.07 -8.42
N VAL A 23 10.21 -11.21 -8.02
CA VAL A 23 9.56 -11.40 -6.71
C VAL A 23 10.53 -11.09 -5.57
N GLY A 24 11.80 -11.52 -5.66
CA GLY A 24 12.85 -11.19 -4.69
C GLY A 24 13.13 -9.68 -4.56
N ILE A 25 13.21 -8.94 -5.68
CA ILE A 25 13.47 -7.48 -5.69
C ILE A 25 12.23 -6.69 -5.24
N HIS A 26 11.03 -7.15 -5.62
CA HIS A 26 9.76 -6.58 -5.21
C HIS A 26 9.56 -6.71 -3.69
N ASN A 27 9.84 -7.90 -3.15
CA ASN A 27 9.84 -8.17 -1.71
C ASN A 27 10.84 -7.30 -0.96
N LEU A 28 12.05 -7.12 -1.49
CA LEU A 28 13.06 -6.27 -0.83
C LEU A 28 12.57 -4.82 -0.67
N THR A 29 11.94 -4.26 -1.71
CA THR A 29 11.47 -2.86 -1.66
C THR A 29 10.39 -2.68 -0.60
N LEU A 30 9.38 -3.55 -0.60
CA LEU A 30 8.28 -3.48 0.37
C LEU A 30 8.77 -3.81 1.79
N LYS A 31 9.73 -4.72 1.94
CA LYS A 31 10.38 -5.05 3.22
C LYS A 31 11.20 -3.88 3.77
N THR A 32 11.96 -3.18 2.92
CA THR A 32 12.65 -1.95 3.29
C THR A 32 11.65 -0.87 3.70
N TYR A 33 10.55 -0.70 2.95
CA TYR A 33 9.49 0.24 3.30
C TYR A 33 8.87 -0.11 4.67
N ALA A 34 8.48 -1.36 4.90
CA ALA A 34 7.91 -1.82 6.17
C ALA A 34 8.85 -1.52 7.34
N LYS A 35 10.15 -1.82 7.21
CA LYS A 35 11.16 -1.60 8.26
C LYS A 35 11.40 -0.12 8.58
N TYR A 36 11.34 0.76 7.58
CA TYR A 36 11.64 2.19 7.74
C TYR A 36 10.40 3.07 7.60
N GLN A 37 9.21 2.51 7.84
CA GLN A 37 7.94 3.14 7.53
C GLN A 37 7.78 4.51 8.19
N GLU A 38 8.15 4.66 9.47
CA GLU A 38 8.09 5.95 10.15
C GLU A 38 8.98 7.02 9.47
N CYS A 39 10.24 6.69 9.20
CA CYS A 39 11.18 7.59 8.55
C CYS A 39 10.67 8.02 7.18
N VAL A 40 10.19 7.06 6.38
CA VAL A 40 9.64 7.31 5.05
C VAL A 40 8.40 8.21 5.10
N LEU A 41 7.49 7.97 6.05
CA LEU A 41 6.28 8.80 6.21
C LEU A 41 6.63 10.24 6.59
N ARG A 42 7.58 10.45 7.51
CA ARG A 42 8.07 11.79 7.88
C ARG A 42 8.75 12.46 6.69
N PHE A 43 9.57 11.73 5.95
CA PHE A 43 10.23 12.22 4.74
C PHE A 43 9.23 12.67 3.67
N TYR A 44 8.21 11.86 3.35
CA TYR A 44 7.17 12.24 2.39
C TYR A 44 6.46 13.54 2.77
N VAL A 45 6.12 13.71 4.05
CA VAL A 45 5.48 14.94 4.52
C VAL A 45 6.44 16.13 4.43
N ALA A 46 7.73 15.94 4.76
CA ALA A 46 8.74 16.99 4.66
C ALA A 46 8.93 17.44 3.20
N ILE A 47 9.09 16.52 2.26
CA ILE A 47 9.15 16.83 0.82
C ILE A 47 7.84 17.46 0.33
N GLY A 48 6.70 17.00 0.84
CA GLY A 48 5.40 17.62 0.57
C GLY A 48 5.39 19.11 0.91
N LYS A 49 5.98 19.54 2.04
CA LYS A 49 6.06 20.97 2.41
C LYS A 49 6.85 21.80 1.40
N LEU A 50 7.88 21.22 0.76
CA LEU A 50 8.67 21.91 -0.27
C LEU A 50 7.86 22.25 -1.53
N THR A 51 6.69 21.62 -1.74
CA THR A 51 5.76 21.98 -2.83
C THR A 51 5.16 23.38 -2.71
N LYS A 52 5.33 24.04 -1.55
CA LYS A 52 4.87 25.40 -1.27
C LYS A 52 5.92 26.48 -1.58
N THR A 53 7.15 26.08 -1.90
CA THR A 53 8.20 27.03 -2.32
C THR A 53 7.95 27.48 -3.76
N PRO A 54 7.89 28.79 -4.07
CA PRO A 54 7.45 29.27 -5.40
C PRO A 54 8.24 28.71 -6.59
N LEU A 55 9.57 28.63 -6.49
CA LEU A 55 10.43 28.21 -7.60
C LEU A 55 10.61 26.68 -7.68
N LEU A 56 10.77 26.02 -6.54
CA LEU A 56 11.00 24.57 -6.48
C LEU A 56 9.69 23.76 -6.47
N GLY A 57 8.58 24.35 -6.02
CA GLY A 57 7.33 23.67 -5.78
C GLY A 57 6.75 22.93 -6.99
N PRO A 58 6.69 23.55 -8.19
CA PRO A 58 6.23 22.87 -9.40
C PRO A 58 7.07 21.62 -9.75
N LEU A 59 8.40 21.70 -9.63
CA LEU A 59 9.30 20.58 -9.88
C LEU A 59 9.06 19.44 -8.88
N ILE A 60 8.95 19.76 -7.58
CA ILE A 60 8.65 18.77 -6.54
C ILE A 60 7.30 18.09 -6.79
N ARG A 61 6.28 18.83 -7.26
CA ARG A 61 4.99 18.24 -7.63
C ARG A 61 5.11 17.31 -8.83
N ILE A 62 5.88 17.66 -9.85
CA ILE A 62 6.11 16.80 -11.03
C ILE A 62 6.76 15.48 -10.57
N LEU A 63 7.86 15.56 -9.82
CA LEU A 63 8.58 14.39 -9.30
C LEU A 63 7.71 13.56 -8.36
N GLY A 64 6.98 14.22 -7.45
CA GLY A 64 6.04 13.55 -6.54
C GLY A 64 4.90 12.86 -7.28
N ASN A 65 4.36 13.46 -8.33
CA ASN A 65 3.31 12.85 -9.14
C ASN A 65 3.83 11.68 -9.97
N TRP A 66 5.06 11.76 -10.48
CA TRP A 66 5.74 10.64 -11.13
C TRP A 66 5.96 9.49 -10.15
N TYR A 67 6.45 9.79 -8.94
CA TYR A 67 6.65 8.81 -7.87
C TYR A 67 5.33 8.14 -7.48
N GLY A 68 4.29 8.94 -7.24
CA GLY A 68 2.95 8.45 -6.93
C GLY A 68 2.37 7.57 -8.03
N LYS A 69 2.62 7.91 -9.30
CA LYS A 69 2.12 7.13 -10.43
C LYS A 69 2.79 5.76 -10.55
N ASN A 70 4.10 5.70 -10.37
CA ASN A 70 4.93 4.55 -10.76
C ASN A 70 5.42 3.69 -9.59
N LEU A 71 5.56 4.27 -8.39
CA LEU A 71 6.15 3.60 -7.22
C LEU A 71 5.14 3.43 -6.10
N HIS A 72 4.73 4.48 -5.40
CA HIS A 72 3.86 4.33 -4.22
C HIS A 72 2.54 5.06 -4.39
N LYS A 73 1.45 4.31 -4.54
CA LYS A 73 0.12 4.83 -4.82
C LYS A 73 -0.90 4.29 -3.83
N ALA A 74 -1.82 5.14 -3.40
CA ALA A 74 -3.05 4.70 -2.76
C ALA A 74 -4.26 4.89 -3.68
N TYR A 75 -5.25 4.01 -3.54
CA TYR A 75 -6.50 4.04 -4.28
C TYR A 75 -7.65 4.23 -3.28
N LEU A 76 -8.56 5.15 -3.57
CA LEU A 76 -9.81 5.30 -2.84
C LEU A 76 -10.73 4.12 -3.17
N LEU A 77 -11.26 3.51 -2.11
CA LEU A 77 -12.25 2.45 -2.19
C LEU A 77 -13.58 2.93 -1.61
N THR A 78 -14.67 2.48 -2.21
CA THR A 78 -15.97 2.39 -1.54
C THR A 78 -15.93 1.30 -0.47
N HIS A 79 -16.97 1.23 0.37
CA HIS A 79 -17.05 0.20 1.38
C HIS A 79 -17.20 -1.18 0.74
N GLU A 80 -18.04 -1.27 -0.28
CA GLU A 80 -18.34 -2.48 -1.02
C GLU A 80 -17.10 -3.02 -1.72
N GLU A 81 -16.31 -2.15 -2.37
CA GLU A 81 -15.03 -2.55 -2.97
C GLU A 81 -14.01 -3.06 -1.93
N ALA A 82 -13.97 -2.46 -0.74
CA ALA A 82 -13.08 -2.90 0.32
C ALA A 82 -13.47 -4.28 0.85
N VAL A 83 -14.78 -4.52 1.05
CA VAL A 83 -15.32 -5.84 1.42
C VAL A 83 -15.04 -6.87 0.33
N GLU A 84 -15.25 -6.53 -0.94
CA GLU A 84 -14.99 -7.44 -2.06
C GLU A 84 -13.51 -7.85 -2.16
N ILE A 85 -12.58 -6.94 -1.86
CA ILE A 85 -11.15 -7.27 -1.82
C ILE A 85 -10.85 -8.18 -0.61
N VAL A 86 -11.38 -7.87 0.58
CA VAL A 86 -11.25 -8.73 1.77
C VAL A 86 -11.71 -10.16 1.46
N ASP A 87 -12.83 -10.30 0.77
CA ASP A 87 -13.44 -11.58 0.44
C ASP A 87 -12.61 -12.38 -0.56
N ALA A 88 -11.89 -11.70 -1.44
CA ALA A 88 -10.97 -12.33 -2.40
C ALA A 88 -9.61 -12.71 -1.78
N CYS A 89 -9.26 -12.20 -0.60
CA CYS A 89 -7.97 -12.48 0.02
C CYS A 89 -7.94 -13.88 0.66
N ASN A 90 -6.83 -14.59 0.53
CA ASN A 90 -6.62 -15.89 1.20
C ASN A 90 -6.29 -15.73 2.69
N SER A 91 -5.62 -14.64 3.07
CA SER A 91 -5.21 -14.38 4.44
C SER A 91 -5.05 -12.89 4.65
N ILE A 92 -5.41 -12.43 5.84
CA ILE A 92 -5.44 -11.02 6.23
C ILE A 92 -4.84 -10.94 7.63
N ALA A 93 -4.00 -9.93 7.86
CA ALA A 93 -3.60 -9.56 9.21
C ALA A 93 -3.90 -8.09 9.46
N VAL A 94 -4.33 -7.76 10.68
CA VAL A 94 -4.62 -6.40 11.11
C VAL A 94 -3.53 -5.93 12.05
N GLY A 95 -3.12 -4.67 11.89
CA GLY A 95 -2.20 -4.01 12.79
C GLY A 95 -2.44 -2.52 12.90
N SER A 96 -1.48 -1.86 13.54
CA SER A 96 -1.56 -0.43 13.84
C SER A 96 -1.30 0.45 12.61
N CYS A 97 -2.15 1.45 12.38
CA CYS A 97 -1.92 2.43 11.33
C CYS A 97 -0.69 3.30 11.61
N SER A 98 0.35 3.14 10.80
CA SER A 98 1.61 3.85 11.02
C SER A 98 1.50 5.36 10.87
N CYS A 99 0.62 5.86 9.99
CA CYS A 99 0.40 7.31 9.90
C CYS A 99 -0.14 7.90 11.21
N ARG A 100 -1.08 7.19 11.87
CA ARG A 100 -1.64 7.63 13.14
C ARG A 100 -0.61 7.53 14.26
N LYS A 101 0.17 6.44 14.34
CA LYS A 101 1.29 6.29 15.28
C LYS A 101 2.30 7.44 15.19
N VAL A 102 2.67 7.83 13.97
CA VAL A 102 3.72 8.83 13.71
C VAL A 102 3.24 10.27 13.97
N PHE A 103 2.01 10.61 13.59
CA PHE A 103 1.55 12.01 13.60
C PHE A 103 0.55 12.35 14.71
N GLN A 104 -0.22 11.37 15.23
CA GLN A 104 -1.09 11.53 16.40
C GLN A 104 -2.01 12.77 16.40
N ASN A 105 -2.50 13.18 15.22
CA ASN A 105 -3.37 14.35 15.05
C ASN A 105 -4.88 14.04 15.30
N CYS A 106 -5.22 12.88 15.85
CA CYS A 106 -6.60 12.49 16.17
C CYS A 106 -6.67 11.24 17.05
N ASP A 107 -7.82 11.06 17.69
CA ASP A 107 -8.13 9.90 18.56
C ASP A 107 -8.85 8.75 17.82
N SER A 108 -8.77 8.71 16.48
CA SER A 108 -9.35 7.59 15.72
C SER A 108 -8.64 6.26 16.09
N PRO A 109 -9.36 5.12 16.12
CA PRO A 109 -8.82 3.82 16.53
C PRO A 109 -7.54 3.50 15.79
N ILE A 110 -6.53 2.90 16.42
CA ILE A 110 -5.20 2.70 15.81
C ILE A 110 -5.09 1.40 15.00
N GLU A 111 -5.67 0.32 15.52
CA GLU A 111 -5.63 -1.02 14.95
C GLU A 111 -6.65 -1.14 13.81
N THR A 112 -6.25 -0.67 12.64
CA THR A 112 -7.16 -0.55 11.48
C THR A 112 -6.44 -0.71 10.14
N ASP A 113 -5.18 -1.11 10.13
CA ASP A 113 -4.42 -1.34 8.90
C ASP A 113 -4.43 -2.83 8.57
N MET A 114 -5.01 -3.22 7.44
CA MET A 114 -5.13 -4.62 7.04
C MET A 114 -4.09 -4.92 5.98
N VAL A 115 -3.09 -5.73 6.30
CA VAL A 115 -2.13 -6.22 5.32
C VAL A 115 -2.66 -7.48 4.63
N ILE A 116 -2.47 -7.54 3.32
CA ILE A 116 -3.00 -8.59 2.43
C ILE A 116 -1.92 -9.10 1.48
N GLY A 117 -2.08 -10.31 0.95
CA GLY A 117 -1.15 -10.92 -0.01
C GLY A 117 0.29 -10.87 0.50
N VAL A 118 1.22 -10.43 -0.36
CA VAL A 118 2.65 -10.26 -0.01
C VAL A 118 2.88 -9.28 1.15
N GLY A 119 1.99 -8.31 1.33
CA GLY A 119 2.03 -7.40 2.48
C GLY A 119 1.84 -8.14 3.79
N ARG A 120 0.93 -9.13 3.84
CA ARG A 120 0.72 -9.92 5.04
C ARG A 120 2.00 -10.61 5.47
N ASP A 121 2.69 -11.26 4.55
CA ASP A 121 3.91 -12.01 4.85
C ASP A 121 5.04 -11.09 5.32
N ILE A 122 5.27 -10.00 4.59
CA ILE A 122 6.36 -9.06 4.91
C ILE A 122 6.11 -8.34 6.24
N PHE A 123 4.91 -7.80 6.45
CA PHE A 123 4.63 -7.03 7.67
C PHE A 123 4.53 -7.93 8.89
N SER A 124 4.01 -9.14 8.74
CA SER A 124 4.02 -10.13 9.83
C SER A 124 5.43 -10.61 10.14
N GLU A 125 6.39 -10.58 9.21
CA GLU A 125 7.79 -10.87 9.49
C GLU A 125 8.53 -9.73 10.19
N VAL A 126 8.36 -8.51 9.69
CA VAL A 126 9.11 -7.32 10.14
C VAL A 126 8.57 -6.81 11.47
N GLU A 127 7.25 -6.83 11.65
CA GLU A 127 6.54 -6.27 12.79
C GLU A 127 5.70 -7.37 13.47
N LYS A 128 6.31 -8.52 13.77
CA LYS A 128 5.66 -9.74 14.31
C LYS A 128 4.70 -9.51 15.47
N ARG A 129 4.91 -8.46 16.28
CA ARG A 129 4.10 -8.15 17.46
C ARG A 129 2.99 -7.13 17.21
N GLU A 130 2.98 -6.47 16.05
CA GLU A 130 1.99 -5.43 15.74
C GLU A 130 0.87 -5.91 14.81
N TYR A 131 1.04 -7.05 14.14
CA TYR A 131 0.06 -7.63 13.23
C TYR A 131 -0.43 -8.98 13.73
N ARG A 132 -1.75 -9.14 13.77
CA ARG A 132 -2.42 -10.43 14.10
C ARG A 132 -3.28 -10.88 12.94
N VAL A 133 -3.29 -12.17 12.66
CA VAL A 133 -4.16 -12.76 11.65
C VAL A 133 -5.61 -12.66 12.11
N VAL A 134 -6.50 -12.30 11.19
CA VAL A 134 -7.94 -12.15 11.44
C VAL A 134 -8.75 -12.97 10.44
N SER A 135 -9.98 -13.31 10.81
CA SER A 135 -10.95 -13.90 9.86
C SER A 135 -11.45 -12.83 8.87
N LYS A 136 -12.09 -13.28 7.79
CA LYS A 136 -12.75 -12.37 6.84
C LYS A 136 -13.90 -11.63 7.52
N GLU A 137 -14.63 -12.32 8.39
CA GLU A 137 -15.73 -11.77 9.18
C GLU A 137 -15.24 -10.63 10.07
N GLU A 138 -14.15 -10.85 10.82
CA GLU A 138 -13.55 -9.83 11.64
C GLU A 138 -13.01 -8.65 10.82
N ALA A 139 -12.38 -8.92 9.67
CA ALA A 139 -11.92 -7.87 8.77
C ALA A 139 -13.09 -7.00 8.28
N ARG A 140 -14.23 -7.59 7.88
CA ARG A 140 -15.44 -6.85 7.49
C ARG A 140 -15.99 -6.01 8.64
N GLU A 141 -16.03 -6.56 9.85
CA GLU A 141 -16.45 -5.79 11.02
C GLU A 141 -15.56 -4.57 11.28
N ILE A 142 -14.24 -4.71 11.13
CA ILE A 142 -13.31 -3.59 11.28
C ILE A 142 -13.54 -2.55 10.19
N LEU A 143 -13.77 -2.96 8.93
CA LEU A 143 -14.13 -2.03 7.85
C LEU A 143 -15.41 -1.27 8.23
N GLU A 144 -16.45 -1.96 8.68
CA GLU A 144 -17.71 -1.31 9.04
C GLU A 144 -17.55 -0.34 10.23
N LYS A 145 -16.88 -0.77 11.30
CA LYS A 145 -16.54 0.09 12.45
C LYS A 145 -15.75 1.33 12.02
N CYS A 146 -14.83 1.19 11.06
CA CYS A 146 -14.07 2.31 10.51
C CYS A 146 -14.95 3.26 9.70
N ARG A 147 -15.83 2.72 8.84
CA ARG A 147 -16.76 3.49 8.01
C ARG A 147 -17.73 4.31 8.87
N LEU A 148 -18.33 3.69 9.90
CA LEU A 148 -19.23 4.35 10.84
C LEU A 148 -18.54 5.49 11.61
N ARG A 149 -17.22 5.41 11.81
CA ARG A 149 -16.39 6.47 12.40
C ARG A 149 -15.89 7.52 11.37
N GLY A 150 -16.34 7.44 10.12
CA GLY A 150 -15.95 8.38 9.06
C GLY A 150 -14.53 8.19 8.52
N LEU A 151 -13.89 7.03 8.77
CA LEU A 151 -12.63 6.67 8.14
C LEU A 151 -12.86 6.20 6.71
N VAL A 152 -11.93 6.50 5.81
CA VAL A 152 -12.05 6.19 4.38
C VAL A 152 -11.17 5.00 4.03
N HIS A 153 -11.77 3.97 3.42
CA HIS A 153 -11.08 2.78 2.92
C HIS A 153 -10.19 3.10 1.74
N ARG A 154 -8.98 2.53 1.77
CA ARG A 154 -8.01 2.71 0.69
C ARG A 154 -7.18 1.48 0.50
N LEU A 155 -6.78 1.26 -0.74
CA LEU A 155 -5.83 0.22 -1.08
C LEU A 155 -4.46 0.84 -1.36
N SER A 156 -3.43 0.32 -0.73
CA SER A 156 -2.04 0.77 -0.91
C SER A 156 -1.28 -0.18 -1.83
N ARG A 157 -0.51 0.41 -2.75
CA ARG A 157 0.35 -0.29 -3.69
C ARG A 157 1.77 0.25 -3.64
N CYS A 158 2.74 -0.64 -3.48
CA CYS A 158 4.16 -0.34 -3.64
C CYS A 158 4.69 -1.07 -4.87
N LYS A 159 5.20 -0.32 -5.85
CA LYS A 159 5.53 -0.79 -7.20
C LYS A 159 4.36 -1.55 -7.83
N LYS A 160 4.45 -2.88 -7.89
CA LYS A 160 3.42 -3.77 -8.48
C LYS A 160 2.55 -4.42 -7.42
N ASP A 161 2.93 -4.31 -6.16
CA ASP A 161 2.41 -5.11 -5.07
C ASP A 161 1.33 -4.34 -4.31
N PHE A 162 0.09 -4.81 -4.39
CA PHE A 162 -0.97 -4.39 -3.48
C PHE A 162 -0.76 -5.08 -2.14
N TYR A 163 -0.59 -4.28 -1.08
CA TYR A 163 -0.08 -4.82 0.18
C TYR A 163 -0.94 -4.53 1.39
N ALA A 164 -1.81 -3.50 1.34
CA ALA A 164 -2.65 -3.16 2.47
C ALA A 164 -3.96 -2.49 2.08
N ILE A 165 -5.02 -2.81 2.82
CA ILE A 165 -6.26 -2.04 2.90
C ILE A 165 -6.19 -1.19 4.18
N CYS A 166 -6.05 0.12 4.02
CA CYS A 166 -5.93 1.05 5.13
C CYS A 166 -7.25 1.78 5.39
N ASN A 167 -7.62 1.94 6.66
CA ASN A 167 -8.81 2.70 7.09
C ASN A 167 -8.42 4.08 7.58
N CYS A 168 -8.36 5.07 6.69
CA CYS A 168 -7.55 6.25 6.94
C CYS A 168 -8.35 7.51 7.28
N CYS A 169 -7.89 8.24 8.29
CA CYS A 169 -8.37 9.57 8.63
C CYS A 169 -7.79 10.63 7.68
N ARG A 170 -8.34 11.85 7.74
CA ARG A 170 -7.91 12.98 6.90
C ARG A 170 -6.69 13.72 7.47
N CYS A 171 -6.49 13.71 8.79
CA CYS A 171 -5.48 14.51 9.48
C CYS A 171 -4.08 13.87 9.53
N CYS A 172 -3.99 12.54 9.70
CA CYS A 172 -2.70 11.86 9.82
C CYS A 172 -2.23 11.27 8.48
N CYS A 173 -3.17 10.80 7.65
CA CYS A 173 -2.81 9.93 6.54
C CYS A 173 -1.99 10.63 5.46
N VAL A 174 -0.79 10.10 5.19
CA VAL A 174 0.18 10.70 4.28
C VAL A 174 -0.32 10.79 2.84
N PRO A 175 -0.83 9.73 2.18
CA PRO A 175 -1.41 9.85 0.84
C PRO A 175 -2.48 10.93 0.71
N THR A 176 -3.35 11.09 1.71
CA THR A 176 -4.37 12.16 1.71
C THR A 176 -3.74 13.53 1.79
N ARG A 177 -2.76 13.72 2.69
CA ARG A 177 -2.07 15.01 2.85
C ARG A 177 -1.29 15.36 1.59
N LEU A 178 -0.56 14.40 1.00
CA LEU A 178 0.15 14.56 -0.27
C LEU A 178 -0.79 15.00 -1.39
N ALA A 179 -1.93 14.31 -1.56
CA ALA A 179 -2.87 14.64 -2.63
C ALA A 179 -3.62 15.96 -2.39
N ARG A 180 -4.11 16.21 -1.16
CA ARG A 180 -5.01 17.35 -0.88
C ARG A 180 -4.30 18.63 -0.48
N ILE A 181 -3.22 18.54 0.29
CA ILE A 181 -2.53 19.72 0.86
C ILE A 181 -1.36 20.13 -0.05
N TYR A 182 -0.61 19.14 -0.54
CA TYR A 182 0.62 19.35 -1.31
C TYR A 182 0.42 19.14 -2.82
N GLU A 183 -0.81 18.85 -3.25
CA GLU A 183 -1.22 18.76 -4.66
C GLU A 183 -0.43 17.71 -5.48
N ILE A 184 0.09 16.69 -4.80
CA ILE A 184 0.66 15.48 -5.40
C ILE A 184 -0.49 14.50 -5.64
N LYS A 185 -1.34 14.82 -6.62
CA LYS A 185 -2.62 14.14 -6.89
C LYS A 185 -2.46 12.63 -7.14
N ASN A 186 -1.36 12.19 -7.76
CA ASN A 186 -1.11 10.77 -8.02
C ASN A 186 -0.77 9.94 -6.76
N ALA A 187 -0.57 10.55 -5.59
CA ALA A 187 -0.38 9.82 -4.35
C ALA A 187 -1.67 9.12 -3.87
N LEU A 188 -2.84 9.68 -4.20
CA LEU A 188 -4.14 9.12 -3.87
C LEU A 188 -5.13 9.38 -5.01
N VAL A 189 -5.58 8.32 -5.67
CA VAL A 189 -6.48 8.40 -6.83
C VAL A 189 -7.72 7.53 -6.64
N ARG A 190 -8.78 7.78 -7.42
CA ARG A 190 -9.89 6.84 -7.58
C ARG A 190 -9.67 6.06 -8.89
N ASP A 191 -9.96 4.76 -8.88
CA ASP A 191 -9.85 3.89 -10.05
C ASP A 191 -10.96 2.84 -9.97
N GLN A 192 -11.96 2.95 -10.85
CA GLN A 192 -13.15 2.08 -10.85
C GLN A 192 -12.81 0.61 -11.14
N TYR A 193 -11.64 0.33 -11.71
CA TYR A 193 -11.20 -1.02 -12.04
C TYR A 193 -10.21 -1.59 -11.00
N VAL A 194 -10.04 -0.92 -9.86
CA VAL A 194 -9.04 -1.31 -8.87
C VAL A 194 -9.29 -2.72 -8.32
N VAL A 195 -10.54 -3.10 -8.07
CA VAL A 195 -10.88 -4.44 -7.56
C VAL A 195 -10.46 -5.52 -8.54
N HIS A 196 -10.74 -5.34 -9.84
CA HIS A 196 -10.30 -6.27 -10.88
C HIS A 196 -8.76 -6.40 -10.93
N LYS A 197 -8.04 -5.28 -10.81
CA LYS A 197 -6.56 -5.27 -10.77
C LYS A 197 -6.01 -6.03 -9.58
N VAL A 198 -6.66 -5.92 -8.41
CA VAL A 198 -6.25 -6.65 -7.21
C VAL A 198 -6.51 -8.14 -7.38
N LYS A 199 -7.72 -8.52 -7.81
CA LYS A 199 -8.06 -9.93 -8.02
C LYS A 199 -7.08 -10.62 -8.99
N ASN A 200 -6.74 -9.97 -10.10
CA ASN A 200 -5.73 -10.48 -11.04
C ASN A 200 -4.29 -10.51 -10.50
N SER A 201 -4.01 -9.79 -9.41
CA SER A 201 -2.69 -9.76 -8.76
C SER A 201 -2.61 -10.72 -7.57
N LEU A 202 -3.75 -11.18 -7.05
CA LEU A 202 -3.86 -12.16 -5.97
C LEU A 202 -3.97 -13.61 -6.49
N LEU A 203 -4.37 -13.77 -7.76
CA LEU A 203 -4.34 -15.02 -8.54
C LEU A 203 -2.97 -15.23 -9.18
#